data_AF-A0A2E5JU99-F1
#
_entry.id   AF-A0A2E5JU99-F1
#
_cell.length_a   1.000
_cell.length_b   1.000
_cell.length_c   1.000
_cell.angle_alpha   90.00
_cell.angle_beta   90.00
_cell.angle_gamma   90.00
#
_symmetry.space_group_name_H-M   'P 1'
#
loop_
_entity.id
_entity.type
_entity.pdbx_description
1 polymer ?
#
loop_
_entity_poly.entity_id
_entity_poly.type
_entity_poly.pdbx_seq_one_letter_code
_entity_poly.pdbx_strand_id
1 'polypeptide(L)'
;QDLYDNVIECTSPAGSLTNSLLESCRTSVSSWLEKEESTLIIVSGEEDLAPLLLHPLAPIGSAVVYGQPGKGLVLRWCDEESKDRCRKLLLDFEVN
;
A
#
# COMPACT_ATOMS: atom_id res chain seq x y z
N GLN A 1 17.72 -11.83 -14.23
CA GLN A 1 17.24 -12.33 -12.93
C GLN A 1 16.21 -11.31 -12.50
N ASP A 2 14.96 -11.73 -12.38
CA ASP A 2 13.90 -10.82 -11.95
C ASP A 2 14.17 -10.44 -10.49
N LEU A 3 14.12 -9.14 -10.19
CA LEU A 3 14.48 -8.60 -8.87
C LEU A 3 13.44 -8.94 -7.78
N TYR A 4 12.25 -9.38 -8.20
CA TYR A 4 11.10 -9.68 -7.37
C TYR A 4 10.51 -11.03 -7.74
N ASP A 5 9.93 -11.74 -6.77
CA ASP A 5 9.33 -13.07 -6.97
C ASP A 5 7.98 -12.98 -7.70
N ASN A 6 7.22 -11.93 -7.41
CA ASN A 6 5.91 -11.66 -7.99
C ASN A 6 5.87 -10.30 -8.69
N VAL A 7 5.14 -10.22 -9.81
CA VAL A 7 4.81 -8.96 -10.49
C VAL A 7 3.29 -8.92 -10.72
N ILE A 8 2.64 -7.86 -10.23
CA ILE A 8 1.20 -7.67 -10.30
C ILE A 8 0.91 -6.31 -10.93
N GLU A 9 -0.06 -6.24 -11.82
CA GLU A 9 -0.54 -4.99 -12.41
C GLU A 9 -1.85 -4.56 -11.77
N CYS A 10 -2.03 -3.26 -11.52
CA CYS A 10 -3.30 -2.70 -11.08
C CYS A 10 -3.57 -1.31 -11.65
N THR A 11 -4.83 -0.90 -11.63
CA THR A 11 -5.26 0.43 -12.07
C THR A 11 -5.72 1.26 -10.87
N SER A 12 -5.21 2.48 -10.78
CA SER A 12 -5.52 3.42 -9.70
C SER A 12 -5.63 4.83 -10.27
N PRO A 13 -6.82 5.28 -10.70
CA PRO A 13 -7.01 6.63 -11.20
C PRO A 13 -6.68 7.68 -10.14
N ALA A 14 -6.34 8.89 -10.60
CA ALA A 14 -5.96 9.97 -9.72
C ALA A 14 -7.02 10.30 -8.66
N GLY A 15 -6.57 10.50 -7.42
CA GLY A 15 -7.44 10.86 -6.29
C GLY A 15 -8.47 9.81 -5.87
N SER A 16 -8.33 8.56 -6.32
CA SER A 16 -9.29 7.47 -6.02
C SER A 16 -8.59 6.27 -5.40
N LEU A 17 -9.23 5.66 -4.39
CA LEU A 17 -8.84 4.35 -3.88
C LEU A 17 -9.66 3.28 -4.60
N THR A 18 -8.98 2.39 -5.35
CA THR A 18 -9.66 1.34 -6.12
C THR A 18 -9.56 -0.02 -5.45
N ASN A 19 -10.57 -0.87 -5.71
CA ASN A 19 -10.49 -2.29 -5.34
C ASN A 19 -9.29 -2.98 -6.01
N SER A 20 -8.88 -2.54 -7.21
CA SER A 20 -7.71 -3.09 -7.89
C SER A 20 -6.42 -2.82 -7.11
N LEU A 21 -6.21 -1.60 -6.62
CA LEU A 21 -5.07 -1.28 -5.78
C LEU A 21 -5.13 -2.02 -4.44
N LEU A 22 -6.30 -2.06 -3.79
CA LEU A 22 -6.50 -2.76 -2.53
C LEU A 22 -6.15 -4.24 -2.62
N GLU A 23 -6.67 -4.95 -3.62
CA GLU A 23 -6.43 -6.39 -3.78
C GLU A 23 -4.97 -6.68 -4.16
N SER A 24 -4.32 -5.83 -4.94
CA SER A 24 -2.88 -5.95 -5.21
C SER A 24 -2.04 -5.75 -3.95
N CYS A 25 -2.33 -4.73 -3.13
CA CYS A 25 -1.66 -4.53 -1.85
C CYS A 25 -1.90 -5.71 -0.89
N ARG A 26 -3.15 -6.20 -0.80
CA ARG A 26 -3.51 -7.37 0.02
C ARG A 26 -2.72 -8.60 -0.42
N THR A 27 -2.72 -8.89 -1.71
CA THR A 27 -2.03 -10.05 -2.29
C THR A 27 -0.53 -9.98 -2.01
N SER A 28 0.09 -8.81 -2.22
CA SER A 28 1.51 -8.58 -1.92
C SER A 28 1.85 -8.86 -0.44
N VAL A 29 1.06 -8.31 0.48
CA VAL A 29 1.26 -8.53 1.93
C VAL A 29 1.05 -10.00 2.30
N SER A 30 0.03 -10.66 1.75
CA SER A 30 -0.20 -12.10 1.96
C SER A 30 0.96 -12.96 1.44
N SER A 31 1.44 -12.71 0.22
CA SER A 31 2.59 -13.43 -0.36
C SER A 31 3.83 -13.32 0.51
N TRP A 32 4.11 -12.13 1.04
CA TRP A 32 5.21 -11.94 2.00
C TRP A 32 5.00 -12.74 3.28
N LEU A 33 3.80 -12.69 3.87
CA LEU A 33 3.51 -13.35 5.15
C LEU A 33 3.52 -14.88 5.06
N GLU A 34 3.08 -15.43 3.92
CA GLU A 34 2.92 -16.87 3.75
C GLU A 34 4.18 -17.53 3.20
N LYS A 35 4.94 -16.81 2.36
CA LYS A 35 6.02 -17.39 1.54
C LYS A 35 7.32 -16.59 1.56
N GLU A 36 7.36 -15.43 2.21
CA GLU A 36 8.48 -14.49 2.17
C GLU A 36 8.82 -14.01 0.75
N GLU A 37 7.82 -14.04 -0.14
CA GLU A 37 7.99 -13.63 -1.53
C GLU A 37 7.83 -12.10 -1.68
N SER A 38 8.80 -11.49 -2.33
CA SER A 38 8.79 -10.08 -2.68
C SER A 38 7.87 -9.81 -3.88
N THR A 39 7.18 -8.67 -3.88
CA THR A 39 6.21 -8.34 -4.92
C THR A 39 6.45 -6.93 -5.47
N LEU A 40 6.52 -6.82 -6.81
CA LEU A 40 6.45 -5.55 -7.53
C LEU A 40 5.00 -5.32 -7.98
N ILE A 41 4.41 -4.21 -7.56
CA ILE A 41 3.10 -3.76 -8.05
C ILE A 41 3.33 -2.65 -9.08
N ILE A 42 2.91 -2.89 -10.32
CA ILE A 42 2.96 -1.91 -11.40
C ILE A 42 1.59 -1.22 -11.45
N VAL A 43 1.58 0.07 -11.10
CA VAL A 43 0.35 0.86 -11.03
C VAL A 43 0.18 1.66 -12.31
N SER A 44 -0.95 1.45 -12.99
CA SER A 44 -1.43 2.34 -14.05
C SER A 44 -2.26 3.46 -13.41
N GLY A 45 -1.66 4.64 -13.28
CA GLY A 45 -2.25 5.81 -12.62
C GLY A 45 -1.40 6.29 -11.44
N GLU A 46 -2.03 6.54 -10.27
CA GLU A 46 -1.39 7.06 -9.06
C GLU A 46 -1.31 6.00 -7.94
N GLU A 47 -0.13 5.88 -7.33
CA GLU A 47 0.17 4.99 -6.20
C GLU A 47 0.23 5.71 -4.84
N ASP A 48 0.15 7.04 -4.84
CA ASP A 48 0.42 7.92 -3.69
C ASP A 48 -0.50 7.67 -2.47
N LEU A 49 -1.72 7.19 -2.69
CA LEU A 49 -2.66 6.79 -1.64
C LEU A 49 -2.45 5.36 -1.11
N ALA A 50 -1.58 4.55 -1.73
CA ALA A 50 -1.32 3.18 -1.28
C ALA A 50 -0.93 3.04 0.20
N PRO A 51 -0.18 3.98 0.83
CA PRO A 51 0.09 3.92 2.27
C PRO A 51 -1.17 3.84 3.15
N LEU A 52 -2.30 4.44 2.74
CA LEU A 52 -3.57 4.36 3.48
C LEU A 52 -4.12 2.94 3.54
N LEU A 53 -3.85 2.13 2.51
CA LEU A 53 -4.25 0.72 2.44
C LEU A 53 -3.21 -0.19 3.09
N LEU A 54 -1.92 0.09 2.86
CA LEU A 54 -0.81 -0.72 3.36
C LEU A 54 -0.70 -0.71 4.87
N HIS A 55 -0.90 0.44 5.53
CA HIS A 55 -0.81 0.50 7.00
C HIS A 55 -1.80 -0.47 7.69
N PRO A 56 -3.11 -0.44 7.39
CA PRO A 56 -4.05 -1.42 7.96
C PRO A 56 -3.72 -2.88 7.64
N LEU A 57 -3.29 -3.17 6.40
CA LEU A 57 -3.01 -4.53 5.90
C LEU A 57 -1.73 -5.15 6.48
N ALA A 58 -0.65 -4.37 6.58
CA ALA A 58 0.66 -4.85 6.98
C ALA A 58 0.68 -5.24 8.48
N PRO A 59 1.49 -6.21 8.92
CA PRO A 59 1.69 -6.52 10.33
C PRO A 59 2.13 -5.31 11.18
N ILE A 60 1.88 -5.40 12.49
CA ILE A 60 2.45 -4.42 13.42
C ILE A 60 3.97 -4.58 13.46
N GLY A 61 4.70 -3.46 13.45
CA GLY A 61 6.15 -3.42 13.36
C GLY A 61 6.68 -3.35 11.93
N SER A 62 5.83 -3.48 10.90
CA SER A 62 6.23 -3.18 9.53
C SER A 62 6.52 -1.69 9.33
N ALA A 63 7.28 -1.36 8.30
CA ALA A 63 7.55 0.01 7.89
C ALA A 63 7.01 0.25 6.48
N VAL A 64 6.26 1.34 6.29
CA VAL A 64 5.90 1.85 4.97
C VAL A 64 6.84 3.01 4.65
N VAL A 65 7.46 2.94 3.47
CA VAL A 65 8.45 3.90 3.00
C VAL A 65 8.03 4.44 1.64
N TYR A 66 7.96 5.75 1.49
CA TYR A 66 7.56 6.39 0.24
C TYR A 66 8.22 7.75 0.03
N GLY A 67 8.29 8.19 -1.22
CA GLY A 67 8.80 9.52 -1.57
C GLY A 67 7.75 10.61 -1.39
N GLN A 68 8.18 11.76 -0.87
CA GLN A 68 7.37 12.97 -0.78
C GLN A 68 8.00 14.07 -1.65
N PRO A 69 7.28 14.55 -2.68
CA PRO A 69 7.79 15.59 -3.58
C PRO A 69 8.32 16.82 -2.83
N GLY A 70 9.57 17.21 -3.12
CA GLY A 70 10.22 18.35 -2.49
C GLY A 70 10.56 18.21 -1.00
N LYS A 71 10.35 17.02 -0.40
CA LYS A 71 10.62 16.76 1.02
C LYS A 71 11.58 15.60 1.26
N GLY A 72 11.66 14.63 0.35
CA GLY A 72 12.53 13.47 0.47
C GLY A 72 11.75 12.21 0.83
N LEU A 73 12.31 11.34 1.68
CA LEU A 73 11.72 10.06 2.05
C LEU A 73 10.87 10.19 3.32
N VAL A 74 9.70 9.55 3.32
CA VAL A 74 8.87 9.36 4.52
C VAL A 74 8.98 7.90 4.94
N LEU A 75 9.27 7.68 6.22
CA LEU A 75 9.23 6.38 6.88
C LEU A 75 8.11 6.43 7.93
N ARG A 76 7.15 5.51 7.86
CA ARG A 76 6.14 5.36 8.91
C ARG A 76 6.03 3.90 9.35
N TRP A 77 6.11 3.70 10.66
CA TRP A 77 5.87 2.40 11.29
C TRP A 77 4.38 2.09 11.36
N CYS A 78 4.04 0.83 11.09
CA CYS A 78 2.73 0.25 11.31
C CYS A 78 2.58 -0.14 12.79
N ASP A 79 1.99 0.75 13.55
CA ASP A 79 1.51 0.55 14.92
C ASP A 79 -0.03 0.70 14.97
N GLU A 80 -0.65 0.46 16.13
CA GLU A 80 -2.10 0.60 16.26
C GLU A 80 -2.57 2.04 15.93
N GLU A 81 -1.81 3.05 16.33
CA GLU A 81 -2.14 4.46 16.07
C GLU A 81 -2.20 4.78 14.58
N SER A 82 -1.16 4.40 13.82
CA SER A 82 -1.09 4.64 12.38
C SER A 82 -2.17 3.85 11.63
N LYS A 83 -2.44 2.61 12.03
CA LYS A 83 -3.53 1.81 11.47
C LYS A 83 -4.89 2.46 11.71
N ASP A 84 -5.17 2.88 12.93
CA ASP A 84 -6.44 3.53 13.28
C ASP A 84 -6.60 4.88 12.60
N ARG A 85 -5.51 5.64 12.48
CA ARG A 85 -5.52 6.89 11.71
C ARG A 85 -5.86 6.65 10.24
N CYS A 86 -5.25 5.65 9.60
CA CYS A 86 -5.55 5.32 8.21
C CYS A 86 -7.00 4.84 8.06
N ARG A 87 -7.49 3.97 8.96
CA ARG A 87 -8.89 3.53 8.97
C ARG A 87 -9.87 4.69 9.08
N LYS A 88 -9.60 5.67 9.95
CA LYS A 88 -10.43 6.87 10.09
C LYS A 88 -10.44 7.69 8.80
N LEU A 89 -9.27 7.93 8.20
CA LEU A 89 -9.18 8.64 6.92
C LEU A 89 -9.96 7.91 5.82
N LEU A 90 -9.89 6.58 5.78
CA LEU A 90 -10.66 5.76 4.82
C LEU A 90 -12.18 5.93 4.98
N LEU A 91 -12.68 6.19 6.19
CA LEU A 91 -14.11 6.45 6.42
C LEU A 91 -14.56 7.81 5.88
N ASP A 92 -13.63 8.74 5.63
CA ASP A 92 -13.94 10.05 5.05
C ASP A 92 -14.01 10.01 3.51
N PHE A 93 -13.68 8.89 2.86
CA PHE A 93 -13.81 8.71 1.41
C PHE A 93 -15.27 8.43 1.02
N GLU A 94 -15.71 9.04 -0.07
CA GLU A 94 -17.01 8.74 -0.68
C GLU A 94 -16.95 7.43 -1.46
N VAL A 95 -17.98 6.59 -1.31
CA VAL A 95 -18.13 5.36 -2.09
C VAL A 95 -18.84 5.71 -3.39
N ASN A 96 -18.13 5.52 -4.51
CA ASN A 96 -18.64 5.71 -5.86
C ASN A 96 -19.14 4.40 -6.48
#